data_AF-A0A920RU85-F1
#
_entry.id   AF-A0A920RU85-F1
#
_cell.length_a   1.000
_cell.length_b   1.000
_cell.length_c   1.000
_cell.angle_alpha   90.00
_cell.angle_beta   90.00
_cell.angle_gamma   90.00
#
_symmetry.space_group_name_H-M   'P 1'
#
loop_
_entity.id
_entity.type
_entity.pdbx_description
1 polymer ?
#
loop_
_entity_poly.entity_id
_entity_poly.type
_entity_poly.pdbx_seq_one_letter_code
_entity_poly.pdbx_strand_id
1 'polypeptide(L)'
;MPTFFQNFKVESDQCPKRRKIYPGELLKEARKKKRRRYKRLSSELGIPEKYLEALEENNFSIMAGPTYIKGYLRAYAKKLI
;
A
#
# COMPACT_ATOMS: atom_id res chain seq x y z
N MET A 1 -27.12 6.24 54.54
CA MET A 1 -25.70 6.62 54.35
C MET A 1 -25.29 6.16 52.95
N PRO A 2 -25.07 7.08 52.00
CA PRO A 2 -24.85 6.73 50.60
C PRO A 2 -23.36 6.44 50.38
N THR A 3 -23.01 5.22 49.96
CA THR A 3 -21.68 4.97 49.40
C THR A 3 -21.68 5.36 47.93
N PHE A 4 -21.28 6.61 47.75
CA PHE A 4 -20.76 7.21 46.54
C PHE A 4 -19.57 6.37 46.02
N PHE A 5 -19.82 5.45 45.09
CA PHE A 5 -18.78 5.02 44.16
C PHE A 5 -19.39 4.96 42.77
N GLN A 6 -19.17 6.08 42.07
CA GLN A 6 -19.24 6.22 40.63
C GLN A 6 -18.77 4.91 39.97
N ASN A 7 -19.65 4.28 39.20
CA ASN A 7 -19.24 3.30 38.20
C ASN A 7 -18.37 4.05 37.17
N PHE A 8 -17.07 4.08 37.42
CA PHE A 8 -16.04 4.51 36.49
C PHE A 8 -16.08 3.57 35.30
N LYS A 9 -16.86 3.94 34.27
CA LYS A 9 -16.75 3.35 32.96
C LYS A 9 -15.37 3.77 32.45
N VAL A 10 -14.41 2.87 32.55
CA VAL A 10 -13.12 2.98 31.85
C VAL A 10 -13.47 2.95 30.38
N GLU A 11 -13.72 4.14 29.84
CA GLU A 11 -13.94 4.38 28.43
C GLU A 11 -12.64 4.02 27.74
N SER A 12 -12.64 2.84 27.14
CA SER A 12 -11.49 2.22 26.51
C SER A 12 -10.84 3.18 25.52
N ASP A 13 -9.57 3.50 25.78
CA ASP A 13 -8.69 4.27 24.93
C ASP A 13 -8.76 3.78 23.47
N GLN A 14 -9.50 4.47 22.62
CA GLN A 14 -9.32 4.34 21.17
C GLN A 14 -8.26 5.36 20.74
N CYS A 15 -6.99 4.99 20.92
CA CYS A 15 -5.90 5.63 20.21
C CYS A 15 -6.21 5.55 18.69
N PRO A 16 -6.19 6.66 17.92
CA PRO A 16 -6.45 6.61 16.49
C PRO A 16 -5.40 5.70 15.85
N LYS A 17 -5.82 4.50 15.44
CA LYS A 17 -4.93 3.52 14.81
C LYS A 17 -4.36 4.14 13.54
N ARG A 18 -3.07 4.47 13.57
CA ARG A 18 -2.33 5.05 12.44
C ARG A 18 -2.53 4.14 11.23
N ARG A 19 -3.23 4.63 10.18
CA ARG A 19 -3.55 3.83 8.99
C ARG A 19 -2.23 3.38 8.33
N LYS A 20 -1.99 2.06 8.27
CA LYS A 20 -0.80 1.51 7.63
C LYS A 20 -0.95 1.66 6.11
N ILE A 21 -0.14 2.53 5.50
CA ILE A 21 -0.16 2.75 4.05
C ILE A 21 0.88 1.83 3.41
N TYR A 22 0.47 1.06 2.40
CA TYR A 22 1.37 0.19 1.66
C TYR A 22 2.00 0.92 0.47
N PRO A 23 3.26 0.63 0.11
CA PRO A 23 3.90 1.24 -1.06
C PRO A 23 3.11 1.06 -2.36
N GLY A 24 2.45 -0.08 -2.54
CA GLY A 24 1.59 -0.36 -3.70
C GLY A 24 0.46 0.65 -3.88
N GLU A 25 -0.18 1.04 -2.78
CA GLU A 25 -1.27 2.02 -2.80
C GLU A 25 -0.76 3.39 -3.25
N LEU A 26 0.39 3.82 -2.74
CA LEU A 26 1.04 5.07 -3.14
C LEU A 26 1.40 5.08 -4.63
N LEU A 27 1.88 3.95 -5.15
CA LEU A 27 2.19 3.79 -6.58
C LEU A 27 0.92 3.83 -7.45
N LYS A 28 -0.17 3.23 -6.99
CA LYS A 28 -1.48 3.26 -7.67
C LYS A 28 -2.01 4.68 -7.79
N GLU A 29 -1.95 5.46 -6.71
CA GLU A 29 -2.29 6.88 -6.72
C GLU A 29 -1.36 7.69 -7.63
N ALA A 30 -0.05 7.47 -7.48
CA ALA A 30 1.05 7.80 -8.37
C ALA A 30 0.68 7.78 -9.87
N ARG A 31 0.37 6.55 -10.31
CA ARG A 31 0.07 6.21 -11.70
C ARG A 31 -1.22 6.88 -12.16
N LYS A 32 -2.28 6.81 -11.36
CA LYS A 32 -3.59 7.38 -11.69
C LYS A 32 -3.51 8.90 -11.86
N LYS A 33 -2.83 9.60 -10.96
CA LYS A 33 -2.62 11.06 -11.02
C LYS A 33 -1.91 11.47 -12.32
N LYS A 34 -0.91 10.68 -12.74
CA LYS A 34 -0.16 10.90 -13.99
C LYS A 34 -0.84 10.30 -15.24
N ARG A 35 -2.02 9.68 -15.11
CA ARG A 35 -2.77 8.97 -16.17
C ARG A 35 -1.91 7.99 -16.97
N ARG A 36 -0.95 7.33 -16.32
CA ARG A 36 -0.05 6.36 -16.97
C ARG A 36 -0.76 5.02 -17.11
N ARG A 37 -0.66 4.42 -18.30
CA ARG A 37 -1.17 3.06 -18.59
C ARG A 37 -0.13 2.02 -18.23
N TYR A 38 -0.57 0.86 -17.75
CA TYR A 38 0.32 -0.27 -17.44
C TYR A 38 1.18 -0.66 -18.64
N LYS A 39 0.59 -0.85 -19.82
CA LYS A 39 1.31 -1.12 -21.08
C LYS A 39 2.53 -0.24 -21.33
N ARG A 40 2.41 1.09 -21.17
CA ARG A 40 3.53 2.02 -21.36
C ARG A 40 4.61 1.82 -20.30
N LEU A 41 4.22 1.72 -19.03
CA LEU A 41 5.15 1.50 -17.92
C LEU A 41 5.85 0.14 -18.02
N SER A 42 5.13 -0.88 -18.47
CA SER A 42 5.65 -2.23 -18.68
C SER A 42 6.77 -2.22 -19.73
N SER A 43 6.53 -1.61 -20.88
CA SER A 43 7.55 -1.45 -21.93
C SER A 43 8.76 -0.63 -21.46
N GLU A 44 8.54 0.43 -20.68
CA GLU A 44 9.62 1.30 -20.20
C GLU A 44 10.48 0.66 -19.10
N LEU A 45 9.88 -0.19 -18.24
CA LEU A 45 10.54 -0.79 -17.09
C LEU A 45 11.03 -2.22 -17.35
N GLY A 46 10.57 -2.87 -18.42
CA GLY A 46 10.81 -4.30 -18.65
C GLY A 46 10.11 -5.19 -17.61
N ILE A 47 9.00 -4.71 -17.03
CA ILE A 47 8.23 -5.41 -15.99
C ILE A 47 6.89 -5.83 -16.62
N PRO A 48 6.46 -7.10 -16.54
CA PRO A 48 5.15 -7.52 -17.04
C PRO A 48 4.00 -6.70 -16.44
N GLU A 49 2.98 -6.37 -17.23
CA GLU A 49 1.81 -5.60 -16.75
C GLU A 49 1.16 -6.22 -15.51
N LYS A 50 0.99 -7.55 -15.51
CA LYS A 50 0.47 -8.32 -14.37
C LYS A 50 1.24 -8.08 -13.06
N TYR A 51 2.55 -7.82 -13.15
CA TYR A 51 3.37 -7.56 -11.96
C TYR A 51 3.20 -6.12 -11.48
N LEU A 52 3.01 -5.15 -12.39
CA LEU A 52 2.69 -3.77 -11.98
C LEU A 52 1.34 -3.69 -11.25
N GLU A 53 0.34 -4.44 -11.74
CA GLU A 53 -0.96 -4.58 -11.09
C GLU A 53 -0.84 -5.25 -9.72
N ALA A 54 -0.16 -6.40 -9.65
CA ALA A 54 0.09 -7.09 -8.38
C ALA A 54 0.81 -6.22 -7.34
N LEU A 55 1.79 -5.40 -7.77
CA LEU A 55 2.46 -4.46 -6.86
C LEU A 55 1.49 -3.41 -6.31
N GLU A 56 0.56 -2.91 -7.13
CA GLU A 56 -0.46 -1.93 -6.71
C GLU A 56 -1.54 -2.55 -5.82
N GLU A 57 -1.78 -3.86 -5.94
CA GLU A 57 -2.79 -4.60 -5.17
C GLU A 57 -2.20 -5.34 -3.96
N ASN A 58 -0.89 -5.25 -3.75
CA ASN A 58 -0.13 -6.05 -2.77
C ASN A 58 -0.31 -7.57 -2.95
N ASN A 59 -0.66 -8.02 -4.17
CA ASN A 59 -0.83 -9.43 -4.49
C ASN A 59 0.50 -10.06 -4.94
N PHE A 60 1.40 -10.28 -3.99
CA PHE A 60 2.74 -10.79 -4.30
C PHE A 60 2.78 -12.29 -4.65
N SER A 61 1.66 -13.01 -4.48
CA SER A 61 1.58 -14.47 -4.71
C SER A 61 1.87 -14.88 -6.16
N ILE A 62 1.63 -13.98 -7.11
CA ILE A 62 1.82 -14.24 -8.55
C ILE A 62 3.23 -13.91 -9.05
N MET A 63 4.07 -13.34 -8.18
CA MET A 63 5.42 -12.90 -8.54
C MET A 63 6.35 -14.11 -8.58
N ALA A 64 7.39 -14.05 -9.42
CA ALA A 64 8.38 -15.13 -9.53
C ALA A 64 9.21 -15.35 -8.24
N GLY A 65 9.20 -14.40 -7.30
CA GLY A 65 9.85 -14.52 -6.01
C GLY A 65 9.95 -13.19 -5.25
N PRO A 66 10.25 -13.24 -3.94
CA PRO A 66 10.26 -12.05 -3.09
C PRO A 66 11.32 -11.01 -3.47
N THR A 67 12.45 -11.45 -4.02
CA THR A 67 13.56 -10.57 -4.45
C THR A 67 13.11 -9.58 -5.53
N TYR A 68 12.20 -9.99 -6.41
CA TYR A 68 11.68 -9.14 -7.49
C TYR A 68 10.81 -8.00 -6.96
N ILE A 69 10.06 -8.22 -5.89
CA ILE A 69 9.10 -7.25 -5.33
C ILE A 69 9.83 -5.94 -5.01
N LYS A 70 10.93 -6.02 -4.25
CA LYS A 70 11.67 -4.83 -3.82
C LYS A 70 12.30 -4.09 -5.00
N GLY A 71 12.88 -4.83 -5.95
CA GLY A 71 13.49 -4.26 -7.15
C GLY A 71 12.46 -3.53 -8.02
N TYR A 72 11.32 -4.16 -8.25
CA TYR A 72 10.25 -3.58 -9.06
C TYR A 72 9.56 -2.41 -8.37
N LEU A 73 9.29 -2.47 -7.06
CA LEU A 73 8.78 -1.32 -6.31
C LEU A 73 9.71 -0.11 -6.45
N ARG A 74 11.03 -0.32 -6.34
CA ARG A 74 12.02 0.75 -6.48
C ARG A 74 12.05 1.34 -7.89
N ALA A 75 12.13 0.50 -8.91
CA ALA A 75 12.15 0.94 -10.31
C ALA A 75 10.85 1.67 -10.68
N TYR A 76 9.73 1.16 -10.20
CA TYR A 76 8.41 1.72 -10.48
C TYR A 76 8.20 3.06 -9.76
N ALA A 77 8.61 3.17 -8.50
CA ALA A 77 8.61 4.42 -7.75
C ALA A 77 9.44 5.49 -8.47
N LYS A 78 10.67 5.18 -8.88
CA LYS A 78 11.54 6.13 -9.62
C LYS A 78 10.90 6.68 -10.90
N LYS A 79 9.96 5.94 -11.51
CA LYS A 79 9.25 6.37 -12.71
C LYS A 79 8.06 7.28 -12.40
N LEU A 80 7.44 7.13 -11.23
CA LEU A 80 6.18 7.77 -10.85
C LEU A 80 6.30 8.84 -9.78
N ILE A 81 7.35 8.84 -8.98
CA ILE A 81 7.63 9.76 -7.88
C ILE A 81 8.98 10.40 -8.16
#